data_AF-A0A6L7X6X1-F1
#
_entry.id   AF-A0A6L7X6X1-F1
#
_cell.length_a   1.000
_cell.length_b   1.000
_cell.length_c   1.000
_cell.angle_alpha   90.00
_cell.angle_beta   90.00
_cell.angle_gamma   90.00
#
_symmetry.space_group_name_H-M   'P 1'
#
loop_
_entity.id
_entity.type
_entity.pdbx_description
1 polymer ?
#
loop_
_entity_poly.entity_id
_entity_poly.type
_entity_poly.pdbx_seq_one_letter_code
_entity_poly.pdbx_strand_id
1 'polypeptide(L)' 'MTALGTDGFGRSDTREALRDFFEVDASHVVWSALSALSRRDEVDGDLLVKARDSLGIDPARPDPMLR' A
#
# COMPACT_ATOMS: atom_id res chain seq x y z
N MET A 1 -12.29 -7.24 -4.79
CA MET A 1 -11.44 -6.49 -5.73
C MET A 1 -11.00 -5.24 -5.00
N THR A 2 -9.70 -4.99 -4.91
CA THR A 2 -9.13 -3.78 -4.28
C THR A 2 -8.53 -2.95 -5.39
N ALA A 3 -8.88 -1.67 -5.46
CA ALA A 3 -8.31 -0.73 -6.42
C ALA A 3 -7.33 0.19 -5.70
N LEU A 4 -6.19 0.46 -6.33
CA LEU A 4 -5.22 1.48 -5.90
C LEU A 4 -5.29 2.64 -6.89
N GLY A 5 -5.23 3.86 -6.36
CA GLY A 5 -5.48 5.09 -7.10
C GLY A 5 -4.54 6.20 -6.68
N THR A 6 -4.42 7.22 -7.52
CA THR A 6 -3.64 8.43 -7.23
C THR A 6 -4.57 9.55 -6.78
N ASP A 7 -5.40 9.26 -5.78
CA ASP A 7 -6.35 10.21 -5.23
C ASP A 7 -5.61 11.30 -4.43
N GLY A 8 -6.01 12.56 -4.60
CA GLY A 8 -5.38 13.72 -3.96
C GLY A 8 -4.72 14.68 -4.94
N PHE A 9 -4.03 15.69 -4.40
CA PHE A 9 -3.36 16.71 -5.21
C PHE A 9 -1.98 16.24 -5.69
N GLY A 10 -1.65 16.62 -6.93
CA GLY A 10 -0.34 16.35 -7.52
C GLY A 10 0.79 17.11 -6.83
N ARG A 11 2.00 16.57 -6.97
CA ARG A 11 3.25 17.12 -6.40
C ARG A 11 4.38 17.03 -7.42
N SER A 12 5.39 17.88 -7.27
CA SER A 12 6.61 17.77 -8.06
C SER A 12 7.63 16.91 -7.33
N ASP A 13 7.86 15.70 -7.84
CA ASP A 13 8.91 14.79 -7.36
C ASP A 13 9.24 13.76 -8.46
N THR A 14 10.17 12.85 -8.18
CA THR A 14 10.48 11.69 -9.01
C THR A 14 9.29 10.73 -9.11
N ARG A 15 9.25 9.93 -10.18
CA ARG A 15 8.18 8.93 -10.36
C ARG A 15 8.14 7.89 -9.24
N GLU A 16 9.30 7.52 -8.71
CA GLU A 16 9.41 6.55 -7.61
C GLU A 16 8.78 7.14 -6.34
N ALA A 17 9.20 8.33 -5.94
CA ALA A 17 8.65 9.03 -4.78
C ALA A 17 7.14 9.28 -4.93
N LEU A 18 6.66 9.66 -6.12
CA LEU A 18 5.23 9.86 -6.35
C LEU A 18 4.43 8.54 -6.26
N ARG A 19 4.97 7.41 -6.71
CA ARG A 19 4.28 6.12 -6.62
C ARG A 19 4.21 5.60 -5.18
N ASP A 20 5.27 5.79 -4.39
CA ASP A 20 5.21 5.54 -2.95
C ASP A 20 4.24 6.50 -2.25
N PHE A 21 4.29 7.79 -2.61
CA PHE A 21 3.41 8.80 -2.03
C PHE A 21 1.93 8.49 -2.25
N PHE A 22 1.54 8.15 -3.48
CA PHE A 22 0.17 7.79 -3.82
C PHE A 22 -0.16 6.32 -3.49
N GLU A 23 0.76 5.57 -2.89
CA GLU A 23 0.51 4.19 -2.47
C GLU A 23 0.14 3.25 -3.65
N VAL A 24 0.78 3.47 -4.82
CA VAL A 24 0.53 2.74 -6.08
C VAL A 24 1.76 2.00 -6.61
N ASP A 25 2.82 1.89 -5.82
CA ASP A 25 4.01 1.12 -6.19
C ASP A 25 3.82 -0.40 -6.04
N ALA A 26 4.87 -1.16 -6.36
CA ALA A 26 4.82 -2.63 -6.30
C ALA A 26 4.56 -3.14 -4.87
N SER A 27 5.09 -2.46 -3.85
CA SER A 27 4.90 -2.83 -2.46
C SER A 27 3.43 -2.76 -2.05
N HIS A 28 2.75 -1.69 -2.42
CA HIS A 28 1.33 -1.50 -2.13
C HIS A 28 0.43 -2.47 -2.91
N VAL A 29 0.82 -2.85 -4.14
CA VAL A 29 0.13 -3.89 -4.91
C VAL A 29 0.24 -5.26 -4.23
N VAL A 30 1.44 -5.65 -3.81
CA VAL A 30 1.67 -6.93 -3.11
C VAL A 30 0.88 -6.96 -1.79
N TRP A 31 0.95 -5.89 -1.02
CA TRP A 31 0.17 -5.75 0.21
C TRP A 31 -1.33 -5.91 -0.02
N SER A 32 -1.86 -5.24 -1.04
CA SER A 32 -3.28 -5.32 -1.38
C SER A 32 -3.71 -6.73 -1.78
N ALA A 33 -2.85 -7.46 -2.50
CA ALA A 33 -3.10 -8.85 -2.86
C ALA A 33 -3.09 -9.77 -1.63
N LEU A 34 -2.06 -9.67 -0.77
CA LEU A 34 -1.96 -10.47 0.45
C LEU A 34 -3.10 -10.16 1.44
N SER A 35 -3.48 -8.89 1.58
CA SER A 35 -4.62 -8.49 2.41
C SER A 35 -5.93 -9.09 1.88
N ALA A 36 -6.12 -9.12 0.55
CA ALA A 36 -7.29 -9.73 -0.05
C ALA A 36 -7.36 -11.26 0.14
N LEU A 37 -6.21 -11.95 0.12
CA LEU A 37 -6.12 -13.39 0.42
C LEU A 37 -6.34 -13.67 1.91
N SER A 38 -5.78 -12.83 2.79
CA SER A 38 -5.95 -12.97 4.23
C SER A 38 -7.42 -12.81 4.66
N ARG A 39 -8.17 -11.90 4.02
CA ARG A 39 -9.63 -11.77 4.22
C ARG A 39 -10.45 -12.99 3.80
N ARG A 40 -9.86 -13.93 3.07
CA ARG A 40 -10.46 -15.21 2.65
C ARG A 40 -9.91 -16.39 3.44
N ASP A 41 -9.15 -16.12 4.50
CA ASP A 41 -8.45 -17.12 5.32
C ASP A 41 -7.43 -17.98 4.53
N GLU A 42 -6.99 -17.50 3.35
CA GLU A 42 -5.99 -18.18 2.52
C GLU A 42 -4.55 -17.84 2.93
N VAL A 43 -4.36 -16.75 3.69
CA VAL A 43 -3.06 -16.26 4.19
C VAL A 43 -3.18 -15.86 5.66
N ASP A 44 -2.22 -16.33 6.46
CA ASP A 44 -2.13 -16.03 7.90
C ASP A 44 -1.90 -14.54 8.16
N GLY A 45 -2.59 -14.00 9.18
CA GLY A 45 -2.41 -12.64 9.66
C GLY A 45 -0.99 -12.34 10.14
N ASP A 46 -0.29 -13.31 10.72
CA ASP A 46 1.12 -13.15 11.13
C ASP A 46 2.03 -12.97 9.92
N LEU A 47 1.73 -13.67 8.82
CA LEU A 47 2.46 -13.49 7.56
C LEU A 47 2.16 -12.11 6.96
N LEU A 48 0.91 -11.64 7.08
CA LEU A 48 0.53 -10.31 6.65
C LEU A 48 1.32 -9.24 7.42
N VAL A 49 1.41 -9.31 8.76
CA VAL A 49 2.20 -8.37 9.56
C VAL A 49 3.67 -8.35 9.12
N LYS A 50 4.30 -9.52 8.92
CA LYS A 50 5.68 -9.63 8.43
C LYS A 50 5.86 -9.04 7.02
N ALA A 51 4.88 -9.25 6.14
CA ALA A 51 4.90 -8.71 4.79
C ALA A 51 4.84 -7.17 4.82
N ARG A 52 3.97 -6.58 5.64
CA ARG A 52 3.89 -5.11 5.80
C ARG A 52 5.26 -4.50 6.13
N ASP A 53 5.92 -5.08 7.14
CA ASP A 53 7.19 -4.59 7.64
C ASP A 53 8.31 -4.78 6.59
N SER A 54 8.29 -5.90 5.87
CA SER A 54 9.25 -6.19 4.78
C SER A 54 9.05 -5.30 3.55
N LEU A 55 7.81 -4.87 3.30
CA LEU A 55 7.43 -3.98 2.19
C LEU A 55 7.61 -2.50 2.54
N GLY A 56 7.96 -2.18 3.80
CA GLY A 56 8.18 -0.80 4.25
C GLY A 56 6.90 0.04 4.33
N ILE A 57 5.73 -0.59 4.48
CA ILE A 57 4.44 0.13 4.51
C ILE A 57 4.18 0.64 5.92
N ASP A 58 4.05 1.96 6.04
CA ASP A 58 3.75 2.64 7.30
C ASP A 58 2.22 2.80 7.50
N PRO A 59 1.60 2.07 8.45
CA PRO A 59 0.15 2.17 8.68
C PRO A 59 -0.27 3.46 9.39
N ALA A 60 0.67 4.23 9.95
CA ALA A 60 0.39 5.50 10.61
C ALA A 60 0.46 6.69 9.63
N ARG A 61 0.85 6.43 8.37
CA ARG A 61 0.93 7.42 7.30
C ARG A 61 -0.47 7.98 7.01
N PRO A 62 -0.67 9.31 7.03
CA PRO A 62 -1.93 9.92 6.59
C PRO A 62 -2.24 9.61 5.13
N ASP A 63 -3.53 9.47 4.86
CA ASP A 63 -4.09 9.30 3.51
C ASP A 63 -3.55 10.38 2.54
N PRO A 64 -3.11 10.01 1.32
CA PRO A 64 -2.62 10.95 0.32
C PRO A 64 -3.55 12.13 0.02
N MET A 65 -4.88 11.97 0.17
CA MET A 65 -5.86 13.06 -0.01
C MET A 65 -5.78 14.14 1.07
N LEU A 66 -5.27 13.81 2.27
CA LEU A 66 -5.21 14.70 3.43
C LEU A 66 -3.84 15.38 3.56
N ARG A 67 -2.99 15.27 2.55
CA ARG A 67 -1.55 15.47 2.65
C ARG A 67 -1.01 16.35 1.53
#